data_AF-A0A955XXA1-F1
#
_entry.id   AF-A0A955XXA1-F1
#
_cell.length_a   1.000
_cell.length_b   1.000
_cell.length_c   1.000
_cell.angle_alpha   90.00
_cell.angle_beta   90.00
_cell.angle_gamma   90.00
#
_symmetry.space_group_name_H-M   'P 1'
#
loop_
_entity.id
_entity.type
_entity.pdbx_description
1 polymer ?
#
loop_
_entity_poly.entity_id
_entity_poly.type
_entity_poly.pdbx_seq_one_letter_code
_entity_poly.pdbx_strand_id
1 'polypeptide(L)'
;DGSTRYMGPIVVLVNSGTASASEIVAGALQDRHRATIIGETSYGKGTVQSIIDFADGSGLKLTTARYYTPNDRSIHGSGIQPDEVVPPGTVEDSEAGQFPEVRDLQVRTALDIILSPSQESTL
;
A
#
# COMPACT_ATOMS: atom_id res chain seq x y z
N ASP A 1 14.51 16.31 -13.54
CA ASP A 1 14.22 16.17 -14.98
C ASP A 1 13.20 15.06 -15.28
N GLY A 2 12.90 14.16 -14.33
CA GLY A 2 11.92 13.08 -14.53
C GLY A 2 12.47 11.85 -15.25
N SER A 3 13.80 11.79 -15.44
CA SER A 3 14.48 10.75 -16.24
C SER A 3 14.55 9.37 -15.54
N THR A 4 14.23 9.28 -14.24
CA THR A 4 14.25 8.03 -13.48
C THR A 4 12.83 7.61 -13.05
N ARG A 5 11.92 7.41 -14.01
CA ARG A 5 10.58 6.88 -13.72
C ARG A 5 10.53 5.38 -14.04
N TYR A 6 10.28 4.55 -13.02
CA TYR A 6 10.08 3.12 -13.24
C TYR A 6 8.77 2.88 -14.00
N MET A 7 8.84 2.21 -15.15
CA MET A 7 7.72 1.95 -16.06
C MET A 7 7.14 0.54 -15.95
N GLY A 8 7.80 -0.36 -15.24
CA GLY A 8 7.35 -1.75 -15.11
C GLY A 8 6.12 -1.91 -14.20
N PRO A 9 5.54 -3.12 -14.15
CA PRO A 9 4.47 -3.45 -13.20
C PRO A 9 4.91 -3.20 -11.75
N ILE A 10 4.00 -2.67 -10.93
CA ILE A 10 4.24 -2.47 -9.50
C ILE A 10 3.12 -3.15 -8.74
N VAL A 11 3.49 -3.96 -7.74
CA VAL A 11 2.60 -4.45 -6.71
C VAL A 11 3.07 -3.89 -5.37
N VAL A 12 2.14 -3.42 -4.54
CA VAL A 12 2.44 -2.89 -3.21
C VAL A 12 1.73 -3.75 -2.18
N LEU A 13 2.50 -4.34 -1.26
CA LEU A 13 1.95 -5.06 -0.12
C LEU A 13 1.62 -4.08 1.00
N VAL A 14 0.41 -4.19 1.54
CA VAL A 14 -0.05 -3.44 2.72
C VAL A 14 -0.63 -4.39 3.75
N ASN A 15 -0.63 -3.96 5.01
CA ASN A 15 -1.23 -4.68 6.12
C ASN A 15 -1.81 -3.72 7.16
N SER A 16 -2.39 -4.26 8.22
CA SER A 16 -2.98 -3.48 9.33
C SER A 16 -2.00 -2.56 10.08
N GLY A 17 -0.69 -2.79 9.95
CA GLY A 17 0.37 -1.91 10.47
C GLY A 17 0.76 -0.77 9.52
N THR A 18 0.30 -0.78 8.28
CA THR A 18 0.55 0.27 7.29
C THR A 18 -0.23 1.52 7.68
N ALA A 19 0.48 2.60 8.02
CA ALA A 19 -0.14 3.82 8.54
C ALA A 19 0.53 5.10 8.01
N SER A 20 -0.18 6.22 8.04
CA SER A 20 0.37 7.56 7.77
C SER A 20 0.88 7.69 6.33
N ALA A 21 2.10 8.17 6.12
CA ALA A 21 2.69 8.39 4.80
C ALA A 21 2.61 7.16 3.88
N SER A 22 2.77 5.95 4.40
CA SER A 22 2.66 4.72 3.59
C SER A 22 1.27 4.53 2.99
N GLU A 23 0.22 4.94 3.72
CA GLU A 23 -1.16 4.90 3.21
C GLU A 23 -1.39 5.94 2.12
N ILE A 24 -0.77 7.12 2.26
CA ILE A 24 -0.82 8.17 1.23
C ILE A 24 -0.17 7.67 -0.06
N VAL A 25 0.99 7.02 0.04
CA VAL A 25 1.70 6.44 -1.12
C VAL A 25 0.88 5.32 -1.75
N ALA A 26 0.40 4.36 -0.95
CA ALA A 26 -0.43 3.25 -1.45
C ALA A 26 -1.71 3.76 -2.12
N GLY A 27 -2.45 4.67 -1.46
CA GLY A 27 -3.66 5.26 -2.00
C GLY A 27 -3.42 6.09 -3.27
N ALA A 28 -2.32 6.85 -3.35
CA ALA A 28 -2.00 7.60 -4.56
C ALA A 28 -1.62 6.69 -5.73
N LEU A 29 -0.91 5.59 -5.49
CA LEU A 29 -0.61 4.60 -6.52
C LEU A 29 -1.86 3.86 -6.99
N GLN A 30 -2.74 3.49 -6.04
CA GLN A 30 -4.02 2.83 -6.32
C GLN A 30 -4.95 3.72 -7.15
N ASP A 31 -5.17 4.96 -6.71
CA ASP A 31 -6.07 5.92 -7.36
C ASP A 31 -5.65 6.26 -8.80
N ARG A 32 -4.35 6.16 -9.08
CA ARG A 32 -3.78 6.40 -10.42
C ARG A 32 -3.64 5.13 -11.24
N HIS A 33 -4.15 4.00 -10.75
CA HIS A 33 -4.00 2.68 -11.35
C HIS A 33 -2.54 2.37 -11.71
N ARG A 34 -1.59 2.86 -10.90
CA ARG A 34 -0.16 2.70 -11.14
C ARG A 34 0.38 1.43 -10.51
N ALA A 35 -0.22 0.98 -9.42
CA ALA A 35 0.16 -0.27 -8.77
C ALA A 35 -1.10 -1.02 -8.32
N THR A 36 -1.01 -2.34 -8.29
CA THR A 36 -1.98 -3.19 -7.60
C THR A 36 -1.61 -3.23 -6.13
N ILE A 37 -2.56 -2.92 -5.26
CA ILE A 37 -2.39 -3.00 -3.81
C ILE A 37 -2.91 -4.35 -3.33
N ILE A 38 -2.10 -5.11 -2.61
CA ILE A 38 -2.48 -6.42 -2.08
C ILE A 38 -2.23 -6.53 -0.58
N GLY A 39 -2.86 -7.51 0.06
CA GLY A 39 -2.61 -7.85 1.46
C GLY A 39 -3.84 -7.64 2.33
N GLU A 40 -3.71 -6.83 3.39
CA GLU A 40 -4.80 -6.54 4.33
C GLU A 40 -5.08 -5.03 4.40
N THR A 41 -6.30 -4.65 4.77
CA THR A 41 -6.67 -3.24 4.94
C THR A 41 -5.71 -2.52 5.89
N SER A 42 -5.27 -1.33 5.48
CA SER A 42 -4.32 -0.52 6.27
C SER A 42 -4.96 0.11 7.51
N TYR A 43 -4.15 0.73 8.36
CA TYR A 43 -4.55 1.19 9.69
C TYR A 43 -5.65 2.28 9.70
N GLY A 44 -5.62 3.21 8.74
CA GLY A 44 -6.54 4.35 8.66
C GLY A 44 -6.06 5.61 9.37
N LYS A 45 -4.75 5.88 9.39
CA LYS A 45 -4.18 7.11 9.98
C LYS A 45 -4.08 8.22 8.94
N GLY A 46 -5.24 8.75 8.54
CA GLY A 46 -5.36 9.87 7.61
C GLY A 46 -5.22 11.26 8.23
N THR A 47 -4.40 11.46 9.26
CA THR A 47 -4.30 12.75 9.99
C THR A 47 -2.88 13.26 10.12
N VAL A 48 -2.71 14.57 10.00
CA VAL A 48 -1.47 15.30 10.35
C VAL A 48 -1.52 15.66 11.82
N GLN A 49 -0.42 15.41 12.53
CA GLN A 49 -0.26 15.83 13.91
C GLN A 49 0.95 16.77 14.03
N SER A 50 0.72 17.92 14.65
CA SER A 50 1.76 18.88 15.02
C SER A 50 2.04 18.77 16.52
N ILE A 51 3.29 18.96 16.91
CA ILE A 51 3.67 19.07 18.32
C ILE A 51 3.85 20.56 18.62
N ILE A 52 3.19 21.02 19.68
CA ILE A 52 3.32 22.37 20.21
C ILE A 52 4.03 22.25 21.55
N ASP A 53 5.27 22.69 21.62
CA ASP A 53 6.07 22.63 22.85
C ASP A 53 5.74 23.81 23.78
N PHE A 54 5.71 23.55 25.08
CA PHE A 54 5.48 24.54 26.12
C PHE A 54 6.79 24.87 26.87
N ALA A 55 6.83 26.04 27.51
CA ALA A 55 8.04 26.55 28.16
C ALA A 55 8.51 25.71 29.37
N ASP A 56 7.62 24.91 29.95
CA ASP A 56 7.92 23.99 31.05
C ASP A 56 8.48 22.63 30.59
N GLY A 57 8.67 22.45 29.29
CA GLY A 57 9.18 21.21 28.68
C GLY A 57 8.10 20.17 28.38
N SER A 58 6.83 20.45 28.66
CA SER A 58 5.72 19.62 28.20
C SER A 58 5.34 19.96 26.74
N GLY A 59 4.50 19.13 26.12
CA GLY A 59 4.09 19.35 24.72
C GLY A 59 2.70 18.83 24.41
N LEU A 60 2.00 19.51 23.50
CA LEU A 60 0.67 19.16 23.01
C LEU A 60 0.78 18.57 21.60
N LYS A 61 0.32 17.33 21.44
CA LYS A 61 0.15 16.72 20.11
C LYS A 61 -1.24 17.02 19.58
N LEU A 62 -1.33 17.92 18.60
CA LEU A 62 -2.59 18.38 18.04
C LEU A 62 -2.78 17.87 16.61
N THR A 63 -3.95 17.32 16.32
CA THR A 63 -4.35 17.00 14.95
C THR A 63 -4.71 18.29 14.21
N THR A 64 -3.98 18.61 13.15
CA THR A 64 -4.09 19.90 12.44
C THR A 64 -4.66 19.76 11.03
N ALA A 65 -4.61 18.58 10.44
CA ALA A 65 -5.17 18.33 9.11
C ALA A 65 -5.55 16.86 8.89
N ARG A 66 -6.27 16.61 7.79
CA ARG A 66 -6.56 15.28 7.25
C ARG A 66 -5.94 15.12 5.88
N TYR A 67 -5.57 13.88 5.56
CA TYR A 67 -5.11 13.48 4.24
C TYR A 67 -6.25 12.84 3.45
N TYR A 68 -6.29 13.19 2.17
CA TYR A 68 -7.18 12.62 1.16
C TYR A 68 -6.32 12.10 0.02
N THR A 69 -6.73 10.98 -0.58
CA THR A 69 -6.06 10.46 -1.78
C THR A 69 -6.38 11.33 -3.00
N PRO A 70 -5.69 11.15 -4.15
CA PRO A 70 -5.97 11.94 -5.36
C PRO A 70 -7.43 11.93 -5.84
N ASN A 71 -8.19 10.86 -5.56
CA ASN A 71 -9.61 10.75 -5.87
C ASN A 71 -10.53 11.26 -4.74
N ASP A 72 -10.01 12.13 -3.87
CA ASP A 72 -10.73 12.78 -2.76
C ASP A 72 -11.33 11.79 -1.74
N ARG A 73 -10.70 10.62 -1.58
CA ARG A 73 -11.10 9.61 -0.60
C ARG A 73 -10.42 9.89 0.75
N SER A 74 -11.22 10.02 1.81
CA SER A 74 -10.71 10.02 3.18
C SER A 74 -10.29 8.61 3.56
N ILE A 75 -9.06 8.46 4.04
CA ILE A 75 -8.52 7.19 4.55
C ILE A 75 -8.62 7.11 6.08
N HIS A 76 -9.00 8.20 6.75
CA HIS A 76 -9.03 8.24 8.20
C HIS A 76 -10.15 7.35 8.76
N GLY A 77 -9.77 6.39 9.61
CA GLY A 77 -10.70 5.43 10.23
C GLY A 77 -11.07 4.23 9.37
N SER A 78 -10.78 4.26 8.06
CA SER A 78 -11.08 3.16 7.13
C SER A 78 -9.83 2.48 6.57
N GLY A 79 -8.72 3.21 6.42
CA GLY A 79 -7.53 2.72 5.73
C GLY A 79 -7.67 2.68 4.20
N ILE A 80 -6.63 2.17 3.58
CA ILE A 80 -6.56 1.73 2.19
C ILE A 80 -7.03 0.28 2.16
N GLN A 81 -8.15 0.05 1.50
CA GLN A 81 -8.58 -1.30 1.15
C GLN A 81 -7.71 -1.79 -0.02
N PRO A 82 -7.08 -2.98 0.08
CA PRO A 82 -6.31 -3.52 -1.03
C PRO A 82 -7.23 -3.87 -2.21
N ASP A 83 -6.69 -3.83 -3.42
CA ASP A 83 -7.37 -4.31 -4.63
C ASP A 83 -7.59 -5.82 -4.56
N GLU A 84 -6.64 -6.56 -3.97
CA GLU A 84 -6.74 -7.98 -3.70
C GLU A 84 -6.41 -8.29 -2.23
N VAL A 85 -7.35 -8.90 -1.51
CA VAL A 85 -7.12 -9.31 -0.12
C VAL A 85 -6.34 -10.63 -0.12
N VAL A 86 -5.13 -10.59 0.43
CA VAL A 86 -4.25 -11.75 0.52
C VAL A 86 -3.80 -11.89 1.97
N PRO A 87 -4.23 -12.92 2.71
CA PRO A 87 -3.81 -13.09 4.10
C PRO A 87 -2.32 -13.46 4.18
N PRO A 88 -1.64 -13.16 5.29
CA PRO A 88 -0.31 -13.72 5.54
C PRO A 88 -0.40 -15.24 5.59
N GLY A 89 0.56 -15.92 4.95
CA GLY A 89 0.54 -17.36 4.85
C GLY A 89 1.81 -17.90 4.24
N THR A 90 2.04 -19.20 4.45
CA THR A 90 3.09 -19.94 3.77
C THR A 90 2.46 -20.93 2.83
N VAL A 91 3.00 -21.00 1.63
CA VAL A 91 2.53 -21.93 0.59
C VAL A 91 3.36 -23.21 0.64
N GLU A 92 2.70 -24.34 0.45
CA GLU A 92 3.35 -25.65 0.50
C GLU A 92 4.22 -25.91 -0.73
N ASP A 93 5.16 -26.86 -0.59
CA ASP A 93 6.07 -27.26 -1.66
C ASP A 93 5.34 -27.92 -2.85
N SER A 94 4.14 -28.47 -2.63
CA SER A 94 3.25 -29.01 -3.67
C SER A 94 2.66 -27.94 -4.58
N GLU A 95 2.64 -26.68 -4.14
CA GLU A 95 2.15 -25.51 -4.88
C GLU A 95 3.30 -24.60 -5.33
N ALA A 96 4.52 -25.14 -5.31
CA ALA A 96 5.73 -24.47 -5.76
C ALA A 96 5.68 -24.30 -7.29
N GLY A 97 5.01 -23.22 -7.74
CA GLY A 97 4.94 -22.82 -9.14
C GLY A 97 6.29 -22.33 -9.67
N GLN A 98 6.30 -21.22 -10.40
CA GLN A 98 7.51 -20.72 -11.07
C GLN A 98 8.63 -20.28 -10.10
N PHE A 99 8.31 -19.99 -8.83
CA PHE A 99 9.24 -19.57 -7.77
C PHE A 99 9.16 -20.49 -6.54
N PRO A 100 9.73 -21.70 -6.62
CA PRO A 100 9.63 -22.69 -5.56
C PRO A 100 10.28 -22.25 -4.24
N GLU A 101 11.29 -21.38 -4.31
CA GLU A 101 12.03 -20.87 -3.14
C GLU A 101 11.29 -19.80 -2.35
N VAL A 102 10.37 -19.07 -2.99
CA VAL A 102 9.55 -18.05 -2.32
C VAL A 102 8.46 -18.79 -1.58
N ARG A 103 8.39 -18.74 -0.26
CA ARG A 103 7.34 -19.45 0.52
C ARG A 103 6.24 -18.55 1.06
N ASP A 104 6.45 -17.25 1.02
CA ASP A 104 5.45 -16.27 1.47
C ASP A 104 4.34 -16.14 0.43
N LEU A 105 3.09 -16.36 0.87
CA LEU A 105 1.91 -16.32 0.02
C LEU A 105 1.72 -14.94 -0.62
N GLN A 106 1.87 -13.85 0.13
CA GLN A 106 1.67 -12.50 -0.40
C GLN A 106 2.74 -12.15 -1.42
N VAL A 107 3.99 -12.56 -1.19
CA VAL A 107 5.08 -12.39 -2.17
C VAL A 107 4.84 -13.22 -3.41
N ARG A 108 4.36 -14.47 -3.30
CA ARG A 108 3.99 -15.29 -4.47
C ARG A 108 2.89 -14.62 -5.28
N THR A 109 1.79 -14.20 -4.64
CA THR A 109 0.70 -13.50 -5.32
C THR A 109 1.20 -12.24 -6.02
N ALA A 110 2.09 -11.47 -5.39
CA ALA A 110 2.69 -10.30 -6.04
C ALA A 110 3.50 -10.66 -7.29
N LEU A 111 4.30 -11.73 -7.24
CA LEU A 111 5.06 -12.21 -8.39
C LEU A 111 4.13 -12.69 -9.51
N ASP A 112 3.07 -13.43 -9.18
CA ASP A 112 2.08 -13.89 -10.15
C ASP A 112 1.39 -12.70 -10.84
N ILE A 113 1.02 -11.65 -10.09
CA ILE A 113 0.45 -10.42 -10.67
C ILE A 113 1.46 -9.71 -11.58
N ILE A 114 2.72 -9.62 -11.18
CA ILE A 114 3.79 -8.95 -11.93
C ILE A 114 4.10 -9.69 -13.24
N LEU A 115 4.08 -11.01 -13.21
CA LEU A 115 4.52 -11.88 -14.31
C LEU A 115 3.38 -12.41 -15.16
N SER A 116 2.13 -12.23 -14.70
CA SER A 116 0.96 -12.47 -15.51
C SER A 116 1.10 -11.69 -16.82
N PRO A 117 0.98 -12.34 -17.99
CA PRO A 117 1.06 -11.64 -19.26
C PRO A 117 0.05 -10.50 -19.20
N SER A 118 0.55 -9.27 -19.41
CA SER A 118 -0.29 -8.09 -19.50
C SER A 118 -1.44 -8.42 -20.43
N GLN A 119 -2.66 -8.17 -20.00
CA GLN A 119 -3.79 -8.04 -20.91
C GLN A 119 -3.52 -6.79 -21.77
N GLU A 120 -2.54 -6.85 -22.66
CA GLU A 120 -2.47 -5.97 -23.83
C GLU A 120 -3.59 -6.44 -24.75
N SER A 121 -4.80 -5.98 -24.45
CA SER A 121 -5.93 -6.05 -25.35
C SER A 121 -6.33 -4.61 -25.71
N THR A 122 -5.93 -4.25 -26.92
CA THR A 122 -6.86 -3.73 -27.92
C THR A 122 -7.62 -2.44 -27.56
N LEU A 123 -7.02 -1.31 -27.91
CA LEU A 123 -7.67 -0.23 -28.67
C LEU A 123 -6.66 0.41 -29.63
#